data_AF-F8CQ19-F1
#
_entry.id   AF-F8CQ19-F1
#
_cell.length_a   1.000
_cell.length_b   1.000
_cell.length_c   1.000
_cell.angle_alpha   90.00
_cell.angle_beta   90.00
_cell.angle_gamma   90.00
#
_symmetry.space_group_name_H-M   'P 1'
#
loop_
_entity.id
_entity.type
_entity.pdbx_description
1 polymer ?
#
loop_
_entity_poly.entity_id
_entity_poly.type
_entity_poly.pdbx_seq_one_letter_code
_entity_poly.pdbx_strand_id
1 'polypeptide(L)'
;MNRTPWWLMALLMAGCDENTARVVGVAPPDGLDFAHEEPWAEGTVVPPPGPGGRILVTNSLDDTLSLVELDTVGTPAFRELARVPVGLNPVELEGPHHTAVAPAGDFYYVGISNYVPGGGSGPHGAHGTGADDGYCLKLDARDNRLVGSVRVNPNPGDVIVSADGNTLYQTHFDTLKIAEMARQGRPESDMNANLAILDARTMTRKDMVEVCPAPHAVRLSADERTAYIACWSDEVAIVDLAEADPPVTRVKVAAGAGGAVSPRHQPYALTLSPTTGEVWVSSMASRQVQVLNPQTRAMVPERAVPLRGPPMFGAFTADGRTLYMPYQLVDAVAVIDPETGTVLREVPLADAGCLNVHQITLTPDERIGLVVCEGDHVGPGTLHAVDLEEGTVLGTVEVGIFPDSVSILRGRP
;
A
#
# COMPACT_ATOMS: atom_id res chain seq x y z
N MET A 1 53.56 38.50 28.94
CA MET A 1 53.32 37.05 28.71
C MET A 1 52.56 36.51 29.89
N ASN A 2 51.47 35.77 29.62
CA ASN A 2 50.55 35.09 30.55
C ASN A 2 49.74 36.01 31.48
N ARG A 3 48.46 35.75 31.78
CA ARG A 3 47.39 34.85 31.31
C ARG A 3 46.10 35.46 31.95
N THR A 4 44.95 35.12 31.37
CA THR A 4 43.53 35.23 31.81
C THR A 4 43.25 35.11 33.32
N PRO A 5 42.01 35.23 33.89
CA PRO A 5 40.61 35.36 33.35
C PRO A 5 39.78 36.51 34.02
N TRP A 6 38.46 36.77 33.81
CA TRP A 6 37.22 36.26 34.47
C TRP A 6 36.04 37.06 33.83
N TRP A 7 35.05 36.50 33.14
CA TRP A 7 33.77 35.88 33.59
C TRP A 7 32.94 36.64 34.65
N LEU A 8 31.76 37.12 34.24
CA LEU A 8 30.50 37.24 34.99
C LEU A 8 29.36 36.88 34.00
N MET A 9 28.62 35.77 34.20
CA MET A 9 27.36 35.63 34.97
C MET A 9 26.22 36.52 34.41
N ALA A 10 24.99 36.09 34.19
CA ALA A 10 24.25 34.91 34.64
C ALA A 10 22.96 34.66 33.81
N LEU A 11 22.47 33.42 33.93
CA LEU A 11 21.13 32.82 33.73
C LEU A 11 19.93 33.72 33.34
N LEU A 12 19.07 33.19 32.45
CA LEU A 12 17.67 32.82 32.76
C LEU A 12 16.97 32.02 31.63
N MET A 13 16.61 30.79 31.98
CA MET A 13 15.44 29.93 31.66
C MET A 13 14.61 30.11 30.37
N ALA A 14 14.29 28.91 29.83
CA ALA A 14 13.02 28.44 29.27
C ALA A 14 12.79 28.50 27.75
N GLY A 15 12.37 27.34 27.23
CA GLY A 15 11.70 27.18 25.94
C GLY A 15 12.27 26.04 25.11
N CYS A 16 11.62 24.88 25.13
CA CYS A 16 11.78 23.88 24.08
C CYS A 16 11.21 24.49 22.78
N ASP A 17 11.96 24.45 21.68
CA ASP A 17 11.45 24.85 20.36
C ASP A 17 11.82 23.78 19.32
N GLU A 18 10.83 23.41 18.51
CA GLU A 18 10.70 22.21 17.65
C GLU A 18 11.55 22.28 16.37
N ASN A 19 12.78 22.78 16.43
CA ASN A 19 13.44 23.27 15.23
C ASN A 19 14.88 22.79 15.05
N THR A 20 15.05 21.52 14.64
CA THR A 20 16.21 21.05 13.87
C THR A 20 15.81 19.77 13.13
N ALA A 21 15.73 19.66 11.80
CA ALA A 21 16.36 20.45 10.74
C ALA A 21 15.47 20.48 9.48
N ARG A 22 14.90 21.65 9.15
CA ARG A 22 14.51 22.00 7.79
C ARG A 22 15.75 22.49 7.04
N VAL A 23 15.84 22.17 5.75
CA VAL A 23 16.86 22.72 4.84
C VAL A 23 16.79 24.25 4.91
N VAL A 24 17.88 24.87 5.37
CA VAL A 24 17.93 26.31 5.64
C VAL A 24 18.10 27.08 4.32
N GLY A 25 17.20 28.03 4.06
CA GLY A 25 17.58 29.26 3.36
C GLY A 25 16.73 29.74 2.19
N VAL A 26 15.70 29.01 1.74
CA VAL A 26 14.77 29.53 0.73
C VAL A 26 13.37 29.57 1.35
N ALA A 27 12.91 30.76 1.71
CA ALA A 27 11.48 30.97 1.92
C ALA A 27 10.79 30.81 0.56
N PRO A 28 9.64 30.11 0.48
CA PRO A 28 8.83 30.17 -0.72
C PRO A 28 8.53 31.64 -1.04
N PRO A 29 8.49 32.03 -2.32
CA PRO A 29 8.13 33.39 -2.71
C PRO A 29 6.80 33.80 -2.07
N ASP A 30 6.70 35.04 -1.61
CA ASP A 30 5.46 35.58 -1.05
C ASP A 30 4.30 35.40 -2.04
N GLY A 31 3.27 34.66 -1.64
CA GLY A 31 2.10 34.36 -2.47
C GLY A 31 2.10 33.00 -3.18
N LEU A 32 3.10 32.14 -2.96
CA LEU A 32 3.03 30.72 -3.35
C LEU A 32 2.34 29.90 -2.25
N ASP A 33 1.04 29.67 -2.45
CA ASP A 33 0.24 28.75 -1.66
C ASP A 33 0.31 27.35 -2.29
N PHE A 34 1.03 26.41 -1.67
CA PHE A 34 1.11 25.02 -2.13
C PHE A 34 -0.09 24.19 -1.65
N ALA A 35 -0.91 24.75 -0.76
CA ALA A 35 -2.17 24.16 -0.35
C ALA A 35 -3.28 24.86 -1.13
N HIS A 36 -3.75 24.24 -2.22
CA HIS A 36 -5.10 24.61 -2.64
C HIS A 36 -6.04 24.24 -1.50
N GLU A 37 -6.74 25.22 -0.90
CA GLU A 37 -7.70 24.93 0.19
C GLU A 37 -8.81 23.96 -0.29
N GLU A 38 -9.08 23.93 -1.60
CA GLU A 38 -9.99 23.00 -2.26
C GLU A 38 -9.46 22.62 -3.66
N PRO A 39 -8.54 21.63 -3.77
CA PRO A 39 -8.22 21.09 -5.08
C PRO A 39 -9.44 20.31 -5.57
N TRP A 40 -9.87 20.60 -6.81
CA TRP A 40 -11.07 20.01 -7.42
C TRP A 40 -12.41 20.41 -6.76
N ALA A 41 -12.62 21.72 -6.55
CA ALA A 41 -13.87 22.30 -6.03
C ALA A 41 -15.16 21.81 -6.75
N GLU A 42 -15.05 21.43 -8.04
CA GLU A 42 -16.09 20.69 -8.75
C GLU A 42 -15.62 19.23 -8.94
N GLY A 43 -16.38 18.28 -8.38
CA GLY A 43 -16.11 16.85 -8.58
C GLY A 43 -16.21 16.46 -10.06
N THR A 44 -15.47 15.43 -10.47
CA THR A 44 -15.66 14.87 -11.81
C THR A 44 -17.02 14.19 -11.84
N VAL A 45 -17.92 14.62 -12.74
CA VAL A 45 -19.25 14.01 -12.85
C VAL A 45 -19.09 12.60 -13.40
N VAL A 46 -19.05 11.63 -12.51
CA VAL A 46 -19.18 10.22 -12.83
C VAL A 46 -20.55 9.75 -12.36
N PRO A 47 -21.22 8.83 -13.07
CA PRO A 47 -22.42 8.20 -12.53
C PRO A 47 -22.11 7.63 -11.13
N PRO A 48 -23.06 7.65 -10.18
CA PRO A 48 -22.87 6.92 -8.93
C PRO A 48 -22.64 5.42 -9.23
N PRO A 49 -21.99 4.66 -8.32
CA PRO A 49 -21.83 3.22 -8.49
C PRO A 49 -23.17 2.56 -8.80
N GLY A 50 -23.20 1.66 -9.79
CA GLY A 50 -24.38 0.85 -10.09
C GLY A 50 -24.75 -0.08 -8.94
N PRO A 51 -25.88 -0.81 -9.04
CA PRO A 51 -26.35 -1.71 -7.99
C PRO A 51 -25.37 -2.84 -7.65
N GLY A 52 -24.64 -3.39 -8.63
CA GLY A 52 -23.54 -4.32 -8.36
C GLY A 52 -22.30 -3.66 -7.76
N GLY A 53 -22.13 -2.36 -7.97
CA GLY A 53 -20.99 -1.59 -7.51
C GLY A 53 -19.97 -1.30 -8.59
N ARG A 54 -18.81 -0.84 -8.16
CA ARG A 54 -17.75 -0.30 -8.98
C ARG A 54 -16.39 -0.82 -8.54
N ILE A 55 -15.51 -1.01 -9.51
CA ILE A 55 -14.11 -1.34 -9.31
C ILE A 55 -13.32 -0.05 -9.40
N LEU A 56 -12.42 0.16 -8.45
CA LEU A 56 -11.49 1.28 -8.38
C LEU A 56 -10.08 0.73 -8.63
N VAL A 57 -9.35 1.32 -9.58
CA VAL A 57 -7.95 0.98 -9.85
C VAL A 57 -7.10 2.24 -9.77
N THR A 58 -6.09 2.27 -8.89
CA THR A 58 -5.13 3.38 -8.80
C THR A 58 -4.22 3.40 -10.01
N ASN A 59 -3.79 4.57 -10.45
CA ASN A 59 -2.85 4.74 -11.56
C ASN A 59 -1.72 5.71 -11.14
N SER A 60 -0.61 5.16 -10.64
CA SER A 60 0.42 5.93 -9.95
C SER A 60 1.15 6.97 -10.82
N LEU A 61 1.19 6.80 -12.15
CA LEU A 61 1.84 7.75 -13.06
C LEU A 61 0.88 8.58 -13.91
N ASP A 62 -0.41 8.44 -13.65
CA ASP A 62 -1.47 9.20 -14.32
C ASP A 62 -2.28 10.03 -13.33
N ASP A 63 -1.94 10.02 -12.03
CA ASP A 63 -2.66 10.74 -10.96
C ASP A 63 -4.17 10.58 -11.00
N THR A 64 -4.60 9.35 -11.27
CA THR A 64 -6.01 9.04 -11.49
C THR A 64 -6.41 7.75 -10.82
N LEU A 65 -7.73 7.58 -10.69
CA LEU A 65 -8.37 6.29 -10.54
C LEU A 65 -9.07 5.92 -11.86
N SER A 66 -8.89 4.69 -12.30
CA SER A 66 -9.72 4.06 -13.31
C SER A 66 -10.95 3.43 -12.66
N LEU A 67 -12.12 3.71 -13.20
CA LEU A 67 -13.41 3.23 -12.71
C LEU A 67 -14.01 2.22 -13.68
N VAL A 68 -14.42 1.05 -13.20
CA VAL A 68 -15.06 0.00 -14.00
C VAL A 68 -16.34 -0.48 -13.32
N GLU A 69 -17.42 -0.72 -14.05
CA GLU A 69 -18.68 -1.21 -13.47
C GLU A 69 -18.58 -2.72 -13.15
N LEU A 70 -18.86 -3.11 -11.90
CA LEU A 70 -18.68 -4.49 -11.45
C LEU A 70 -19.61 -5.45 -12.20
N ASP A 71 -20.85 -5.05 -12.48
CA ASP A 71 -21.84 -5.88 -13.18
C ASP A 71 -21.47 -6.17 -14.65
N THR A 72 -20.47 -5.47 -15.19
CA THR A 72 -20.02 -5.68 -16.58
C THR A 72 -18.93 -6.74 -16.69
N VAL A 73 -18.33 -7.16 -15.58
CA VAL A 73 -17.24 -8.15 -15.53
C VAL A 73 -17.67 -9.46 -16.19
N GLY A 74 -16.84 -9.97 -17.10
CA GLY A 74 -17.14 -11.19 -17.87
C GLY A 74 -18.17 -11.00 -19.01
N THR A 75 -18.59 -9.76 -19.28
CA THR A 75 -19.49 -9.44 -20.40
C THR A 75 -18.77 -8.61 -21.47
N PRO A 76 -19.30 -8.50 -22.70
CA PRO A 76 -18.77 -7.59 -23.72
C PRO A 76 -18.78 -6.11 -23.35
N ALA A 77 -19.47 -5.73 -22.26
CA ALA A 77 -19.50 -4.36 -21.74
C ALA A 77 -18.37 -4.06 -20.74
N PHE A 78 -17.51 -5.04 -20.41
CA PHE A 78 -16.38 -4.85 -19.50
C PHE A 78 -15.36 -3.87 -20.09
N ARG A 79 -15.32 -2.65 -19.55
CA ARG A 79 -14.47 -1.55 -20.01
C ARG A 79 -14.28 -0.49 -18.94
N GLU A 80 -13.27 0.36 -19.09
CA GLU A 80 -13.12 1.58 -18.29
C GLU A 80 -14.33 2.49 -18.53
N LEU A 81 -15.08 2.76 -17.46
CA LEU A 81 -16.22 3.67 -17.48
C LEU A 81 -15.72 5.11 -17.53
N ALA A 82 -14.77 5.42 -16.67
CA ALA A 82 -14.22 6.76 -16.50
C ALA A 82 -12.84 6.67 -15.86
N ARG A 83 -12.04 7.69 -16.14
CA ARG A 83 -10.80 7.97 -15.44
C ARG A 83 -10.93 9.30 -14.74
N VAL A 84 -10.67 9.32 -13.45
CA VAL A 84 -10.92 10.48 -12.60
C VAL A 84 -9.63 10.91 -11.92
N PRO A 85 -9.30 12.21 -11.94
CA PRO A 85 -8.11 12.71 -11.28
C PRO A 85 -8.21 12.51 -9.76
N VAL A 86 -7.07 12.21 -9.16
CA VAL A 86 -6.85 12.19 -7.71
C VAL A 86 -5.52 12.89 -7.44
N GLY A 87 -5.49 13.70 -6.39
CA GLY A 87 -4.34 14.57 -6.11
C GLY A 87 -4.81 15.90 -5.54
N LEU A 88 -3.90 16.62 -4.91
CA LEU A 88 -4.07 17.96 -4.40
C LEU A 88 -3.51 19.03 -5.35
N ASN A 89 -2.70 18.66 -6.34
CA ASN A 89 -2.08 19.58 -7.29
C ASN A 89 -2.36 19.15 -8.74
N PRO A 90 -2.99 19.98 -9.58
CA PRO A 90 -3.28 19.63 -10.98
C PRO A 90 -2.05 19.63 -11.91
N VAL A 91 -0.86 19.99 -11.40
CA VAL A 91 0.37 20.13 -12.21
C VAL A 91 1.42 19.07 -11.84
N GLU A 92 1.48 18.67 -10.58
CA GLU A 92 2.47 17.71 -10.08
C GLU A 92 1.87 16.30 -10.09
N LEU A 93 2.71 15.30 -10.39
CA LEU A 93 2.32 13.90 -10.23
C LEU A 93 2.58 13.48 -8.78
N GLU A 94 1.50 13.23 -8.05
CA GLU A 94 1.50 12.94 -6.63
C GLU A 94 1.36 11.43 -6.34
N GLY A 95 1.01 10.61 -7.34
CA GLY A 95 1.15 9.16 -7.32
C GLY A 95 0.21 8.44 -6.35
N PRO A 96 -1.07 8.24 -6.74
CA PRO A 96 -2.00 7.41 -5.99
C PRO A 96 -1.54 5.95 -5.96
N HIS A 97 -1.34 5.40 -4.76
CA HIS A 97 -0.75 4.09 -4.58
C HIS A 97 -1.82 3.02 -4.31
N HIS A 98 -2.30 2.92 -3.05
CA HIS A 98 -3.35 1.99 -2.67
C HIS A 98 -4.67 2.68 -2.35
N THR A 99 -5.76 1.92 -2.49
CA THR A 99 -7.12 2.35 -2.13
C THR A 99 -7.71 1.51 -1.01
N ALA A 100 -8.54 2.13 -0.18
CA ALA A 100 -9.42 1.45 0.76
C ALA A 100 -10.86 1.94 0.57
N VAL A 101 -11.85 1.09 0.80
CA VAL A 101 -13.27 1.45 0.67
C VAL A 101 -13.94 1.39 2.03
N ALA A 102 -14.64 2.46 2.42
CA ALA A 102 -15.42 2.46 3.66
C ALA A 102 -16.46 1.33 3.63
N PRO A 103 -16.70 0.61 4.75
CA PRO A 103 -17.65 -0.51 4.78
C PRO A 103 -19.07 -0.16 4.30
N ALA A 104 -19.50 1.09 4.51
CA ALA A 104 -20.79 1.59 4.06
C ALA A 104 -20.84 1.95 2.56
N GLY A 105 -19.70 2.01 1.87
CA GLY A 105 -19.58 2.35 0.45
C GLY A 105 -19.91 3.81 0.11
N ASP A 106 -19.95 4.71 1.10
CA ASP A 106 -20.12 6.17 0.88
C ASP A 106 -18.80 6.90 0.60
N PHE A 107 -17.69 6.34 1.06
CA PHE A 107 -16.37 6.92 0.86
C PHE A 107 -15.36 5.86 0.44
N TYR A 108 -14.32 6.31 -0.25
CA TYR A 108 -13.10 5.56 -0.41
C TYR A 108 -11.90 6.47 -0.11
N TYR A 109 -10.76 5.85 0.15
CA TYR A 109 -9.55 6.49 0.62
C TYR A 109 -8.40 6.14 -0.32
N VAL A 110 -7.48 7.09 -0.53
CA VAL A 110 -6.36 6.92 -1.45
C VAL A 110 -5.08 7.42 -0.79
N GLY A 111 -4.03 6.61 -0.79
CA GLY A 111 -2.69 7.05 -0.40
C GLY A 111 -1.98 7.75 -1.55
N ILE A 112 -1.39 8.91 -1.29
CA ILE A 112 -0.68 9.77 -2.27
C ILE A 112 0.76 9.90 -1.84
N SER A 113 1.69 9.41 -2.67
CA SER A 113 3.08 9.18 -2.29
C SER A 113 4.08 10.29 -2.64
N ASN A 114 3.67 11.28 -3.43
CA ASN A 114 4.50 12.34 -4.02
C ASN A 114 5.73 11.76 -4.74
N TYR A 115 5.41 10.97 -5.76
CA TYR A 115 6.31 10.25 -6.64
C TYR A 115 7.41 11.14 -7.26
N VAL A 116 8.63 10.59 -7.41
CA VAL A 116 9.73 11.23 -8.15
C VAL A 116 10.04 10.44 -9.42
N PRO A 117 9.80 11.02 -10.62
CA PRO A 117 10.12 10.38 -11.89
C PRO A 117 11.57 9.90 -11.99
N GLY A 118 11.75 8.61 -12.31
CA GLY A 118 13.06 7.99 -12.52
C GLY A 118 13.84 7.62 -11.23
N GLY A 119 13.19 7.63 -10.06
CA GLY A 119 13.81 7.35 -8.75
C GLY A 119 14.15 5.89 -8.45
N GLY A 120 13.62 4.91 -9.21
CA GLY A 120 13.78 3.48 -8.94
C GLY A 120 14.22 2.64 -10.15
N SER A 121 14.56 1.37 -9.89
CA SER A 121 14.92 0.39 -10.92
C SER A 121 14.23 -0.95 -10.66
N GLY A 122 13.81 -1.65 -11.72
CA GLY A 122 13.09 -2.92 -11.64
C GLY A 122 11.60 -2.77 -11.97
N PRO A 123 10.83 -3.87 -12.00
CA PRO A 123 9.44 -3.85 -12.39
C PRO A 123 8.53 -3.07 -11.44
N HIS A 124 9.01 -2.64 -10.27
CA HIS A 124 8.28 -1.82 -9.30
C HIS A 124 9.06 -0.52 -8.97
N GLY A 125 9.89 -0.09 -9.92
CA GLY A 125 10.96 0.87 -9.70
C GLY A 125 10.49 2.32 -9.66
N ALA A 126 9.91 2.75 -8.52
CA ALA A 126 9.89 4.16 -8.09
C ALA A 126 9.17 4.39 -6.75
N HIS A 127 8.29 3.48 -6.31
CA HIS A 127 7.66 3.61 -4.99
C HIS A 127 8.72 3.62 -3.89
N GLY A 128 8.55 4.50 -2.91
CA GLY A 128 9.48 4.62 -1.80
C GLY A 128 10.66 5.58 -1.99
N THR A 129 10.64 6.40 -3.05
CA THR A 129 11.73 7.32 -3.41
C THR A 129 11.38 8.81 -3.32
N GLY A 130 10.14 9.12 -2.94
CA GLY A 130 9.67 10.48 -2.69
C GLY A 130 10.31 11.09 -1.44
N ALA A 131 10.60 12.40 -1.50
CA ALA A 131 11.18 13.15 -0.38
C ALA A 131 10.13 14.00 0.36
N ASP A 132 9.00 14.27 -0.29
CA ASP A 132 7.92 15.08 0.26
C ASP A 132 6.92 14.21 1.04
N ASP A 133 6.29 14.83 2.04
CA ASP A 133 5.24 14.19 2.83
C ASP A 133 4.08 13.77 1.94
N GLY A 134 3.56 12.56 2.16
CA GLY A 134 2.39 12.07 1.45
C GLY A 134 1.07 12.47 2.11
N TYR A 135 -0.03 11.99 1.54
CA TYR A 135 -1.38 12.22 2.05
C TYR A 135 -2.23 10.95 2.04
N CYS A 136 -3.18 10.88 2.95
CA CYS A 136 -4.36 10.03 2.81
C CYS A 136 -5.56 10.91 2.44
N LEU A 137 -6.12 10.68 1.26
CA LEU A 137 -7.30 11.37 0.76
C LEU A 137 -8.55 10.60 1.15
N LYS A 138 -9.67 11.33 1.31
CA LYS A 138 -11.02 10.77 1.45
C LYS A 138 -11.89 11.37 0.37
N LEU A 139 -12.48 10.52 -0.46
CA LEU A 139 -13.30 10.90 -1.59
C LEU A 139 -14.71 10.36 -1.44
N ASP A 140 -15.71 11.16 -1.85
CA ASP A 140 -17.11 10.74 -1.91
C ASP A 140 -17.30 9.73 -3.04
N ALA A 141 -17.82 8.57 -2.70
CA ALA A 141 -18.01 7.45 -3.63
C ALA A 141 -19.02 7.76 -4.75
N ARG A 142 -19.89 8.76 -4.56
CA ARG A 142 -20.97 9.09 -5.51
C ARG A 142 -20.48 9.92 -6.68
N ASP A 143 -19.58 10.86 -6.42
CA ASP A 143 -19.19 11.91 -7.36
C ASP A 143 -17.68 12.20 -7.39
N ASN A 144 -16.86 11.35 -6.75
CA ASN A 144 -15.40 11.47 -6.73
C ASN A 144 -14.87 12.75 -6.07
N ARG A 145 -15.70 13.50 -5.36
CA ARG A 145 -15.28 14.76 -4.77
C ARG A 145 -14.37 14.50 -3.56
N LEU A 146 -13.26 15.21 -3.47
CA LEU A 146 -12.42 15.22 -2.26
C LEU A 146 -13.22 15.84 -1.10
N VAL A 147 -13.37 15.10 0.01
CA VAL A 147 -14.12 15.53 1.20
C VAL A 147 -13.26 15.67 2.45
N GLY A 148 -11.99 15.31 2.35
CA GLY A 148 -11.01 15.51 3.40
C GLY A 148 -9.68 14.90 3.01
N SER A 149 -8.61 15.37 3.65
CA SER A 149 -7.28 14.82 3.50
C SER A 149 -6.55 14.92 4.83
N VAL A 150 -5.55 14.07 5.01
CA VAL A 150 -4.63 14.14 6.13
C VAL A 150 -3.21 13.93 5.65
N ARG A 151 -2.33 14.86 6.02
CA ARG A 151 -0.90 14.77 5.74
C ARG A 151 -0.26 13.67 6.58
N VAL A 152 0.54 12.84 5.94
CA VAL A 152 1.30 11.74 6.55
C VAL A 152 2.79 11.85 6.18
N ASN A 153 3.62 10.88 6.57
CA ASN A 153 5.05 10.93 6.24
C ASN A 153 5.29 10.65 4.75
N PRO A 154 6.52 10.80 4.23
CA PRO A 154 6.83 10.47 2.85
C PRO A 154 6.55 9.01 2.50
N ASN A 155 6.29 8.76 1.22
CA ASN A 155 6.10 7.42 0.66
C ASN A 155 5.00 6.56 1.32
N PRO A 156 3.77 7.07 1.56
CA PRO A 156 2.67 6.19 1.94
C PRO A 156 2.54 5.02 0.97
N GLY A 157 2.41 3.82 1.53
CA GLY A 157 2.23 2.59 0.79
C GLY A 157 0.78 2.12 0.85
N ASP A 158 0.57 1.03 1.57
CA ASP A 158 -0.74 0.41 1.74
C ASP A 158 -1.63 1.23 2.66
N VAL A 159 -2.92 1.31 2.34
CA VAL A 159 -3.95 1.91 3.20
C VAL A 159 -5.11 0.94 3.34
N ILE A 160 -5.53 0.71 4.58
CA ILE A 160 -6.71 -0.08 4.90
C ILE A 160 -7.60 0.68 5.87
N VAL A 161 -8.88 0.30 5.91
CA VAL A 161 -9.86 0.84 6.85
C VAL A 161 -10.37 -0.26 7.77
N SER A 162 -10.61 0.08 9.04
CA SER A 162 -11.21 -0.83 10.01
C SER A 162 -12.63 -1.25 9.60
N ALA A 163 -13.08 -2.40 10.09
CA ALA A 163 -14.39 -2.98 9.80
C ALA A 163 -15.55 -2.07 10.24
N ASP A 164 -15.34 -1.25 11.26
CA ASP A 164 -16.30 -0.23 11.70
C ASP A 164 -16.26 1.07 10.88
N GLY A 165 -15.28 1.21 9.98
CA GLY A 165 -15.10 2.36 9.10
C GLY A 165 -14.49 3.59 9.77
N ASN A 166 -14.07 3.53 11.03
CA ASN A 166 -13.68 4.70 11.81
C ASN A 166 -12.17 4.99 11.83
N THR A 167 -11.33 4.01 11.48
CA THR A 167 -9.88 4.14 11.58
C THR A 167 -9.21 3.69 10.29
N LEU A 168 -8.29 4.51 9.79
CA LEU A 168 -7.41 4.13 8.69
C LEU A 168 -6.03 3.78 9.23
N TYR A 169 -5.41 2.79 8.61
CA TYR A 169 -4.05 2.37 8.87
C TYR A 169 -3.27 2.51 7.57
N GLN A 170 -2.21 3.32 7.59
CA GLN A 170 -1.39 3.58 6.41
C GLN A 170 0.09 3.45 6.72
N THR A 171 0.79 2.65 5.93
CA THR A 171 2.23 2.43 6.05
C THR A 171 3.04 3.42 5.22
N HIS A 172 4.35 3.47 5.44
CA HIS A 172 5.27 4.36 4.72
C HIS A 172 6.49 3.58 4.23
N PHE A 173 6.53 3.26 2.94
CA PHE A 173 7.57 2.45 2.32
C PHE A 173 8.81 3.28 1.96
N ASP A 174 9.40 3.94 2.95
CA ASP A 174 10.45 4.93 2.74
C ASP A 174 11.84 4.28 2.54
N THR A 175 12.11 3.82 1.32
CA THR A 175 13.42 3.27 0.93
C THR A 175 14.48 4.35 0.75
N LEU A 176 14.08 5.59 0.45
CA LEU A 176 14.98 6.74 0.40
C LEU A 176 15.62 6.99 1.78
N LYS A 177 14.83 6.94 2.86
CA LYS A 177 15.34 7.05 4.23
C LYS A 177 16.36 5.98 4.56
N ILE A 178 16.16 4.73 4.12
CA ILE A 178 17.17 3.66 4.26
C ILE A 178 18.48 4.08 3.58
N ALA A 179 18.41 4.52 2.33
CA ALA A 179 19.59 4.92 1.56
C ALA A 179 20.32 6.14 2.17
N GLU A 180 19.58 7.12 2.67
CA GLU A 180 20.13 8.31 3.33
C GLU A 180 20.85 7.97 4.64
N MET A 181 20.18 7.23 5.52
CA MET A 181 20.76 6.84 6.81
C MET A 181 21.96 5.91 6.63
N ALA A 182 21.90 5.00 5.65
CA ALA A 182 23.03 4.12 5.33
C ALA A 182 24.25 4.91 4.84
N ARG A 183 24.06 5.91 3.95
CA ARG A 183 25.14 6.79 3.48
C ARG A 183 25.78 7.59 4.62
N GLN A 184 25.01 7.92 5.64
CA GLN A 184 25.48 8.62 6.84
C GLN A 184 26.09 7.68 7.89
N GLY A 185 26.11 6.36 7.66
CA GLY A 185 26.60 5.38 8.62
C GLY A 185 25.74 5.27 9.90
N ARG A 186 24.46 5.63 9.81
CA ARG A 186 23.52 5.60 10.93
C ARG A 186 23.04 4.17 11.19
N PRO A 187 22.69 3.83 12.45
CA PRO A 187 22.14 2.51 12.79
C PRO A 187 20.80 2.25 12.09
N GLU A 188 20.46 0.98 11.92
CA GLU A 188 19.21 0.54 11.27
C GLU A 188 17.94 1.06 11.98
N SER A 189 17.99 1.33 13.29
CA SER A 189 16.90 1.99 14.01
C SER A 189 16.51 3.33 13.40
N ASP A 190 17.48 4.08 12.87
CA ASP A 190 17.23 5.40 12.29
C ASP A 190 16.57 5.30 10.91
N MET A 191 16.52 4.09 10.34
CA MET A 191 15.88 3.79 9.06
C MET A 191 14.40 3.43 9.21
N ASN A 192 13.90 3.28 10.45
CA ASN A 192 12.50 2.92 10.69
C ASN A 192 11.56 4.00 10.14
N ALA A 193 10.46 3.58 9.52
CA ALA A 193 9.33 4.45 9.19
C ALA A 193 8.10 4.04 10.00
N ASN A 194 6.95 4.66 9.71
CA ASN A 194 5.79 4.64 10.58
C ASN A 194 4.60 3.90 9.98
N LEU A 195 3.71 3.45 10.87
CA LEU A 195 2.30 3.22 10.60
C LEU A 195 1.54 4.47 11.07
N ALA A 196 0.89 5.18 10.15
CA ALA A 196 -0.09 6.20 10.48
C ALA A 196 -1.41 5.55 10.90
N ILE A 197 -1.95 5.97 12.04
CA ILE A 197 -3.30 5.65 12.49
C ILE A 197 -4.12 6.94 12.39
N LEU A 198 -5.20 6.91 11.61
CA LEU A 198 -5.95 8.11 11.24
C LEU A 198 -7.43 7.95 11.63
N ASP A 199 -8.08 9.05 12.00
CA ASP A 199 -9.53 9.10 12.10
C ASP A 199 -10.15 9.23 10.71
N ALA A 200 -10.89 8.20 10.28
CA ALA A 200 -11.49 8.16 8.94
C ALA A 200 -12.63 9.16 8.77
N ARG A 201 -13.25 9.61 9.88
CA ARG A 201 -14.37 10.55 9.85
C ARG A 201 -13.87 11.98 9.77
N THR A 202 -12.92 12.35 10.62
CA THR A 202 -12.40 13.73 10.70
C THR A 202 -11.16 13.97 9.85
N MET A 203 -10.56 12.92 9.28
CA MET A 203 -9.30 12.99 8.54
C MET A 203 -8.21 13.68 9.37
N THR A 204 -8.02 13.18 10.60
CA THR A 204 -6.99 13.67 11.52
C THR A 204 -6.09 12.54 11.96
N ARG A 205 -4.79 12.82 12.16
CA ARG A 205 -3.85 11.85 12.72
C ARG A 205 -4.20 11.53 14.17
N LYS A 206 -4.38 10.24 14.48
CA LYS A 206 -4.47 9.72 15.85
C LYS A 206 -3.08 9.41 16.38
N ASP A 207 -2.26 8.73 15.57
CA ASP A 207 -0.92 8.31 15.96
C ASP A 207 0.00 8.06 14.75
N MET A 208 1.32 8.00 14.98
CA MET A 208 2.38 7.65 14.02
C MET A 208 3.33 6.63 14.68
N VAL A 209 2.91 5.37 14.73
CA VAL A 209 3.67 4.30 15.39
C VAL A 209 4.93 4.00 14.59
N GLU A 210 6.12 4.11 15.18
CA GLU A 210 7.37 3.66 14.53
C GLU A 210 7.40 2.13 14.45
N VAL A 211 7.55 1.56 13.25
CA VAL A 211 7.35 0.11 13.04
C VAL A 211 8.61 -0.63 12.66
N CYS A 212 9.21 -0.34 11.51
CA CYS A 212 10.38 -1.01 10.92
C CYS A 212 10.88 -0.19 9.72
N PRO A 213 12.05 -0.52 9.12
CA PRO A 213 12.51 0.11 7.90
C PRO A 213 11.62 -0.23 6.70
N ALA A 214 11.15 0.81 5.99
CA ALA A 214 10.25 0.74 4.83
C ALA A 214 9.12 -0.33 4.96
N PRO A 215 8.16 -0.14 5.89
CA PRO A 215 6.94 -0.92 5.96
C PRO A 215 6.09 -0.72 4.70
N HIS A 216 5.60 -1.81 4.11
CA HIS A 216 4.72 -1.76 2.94
C HIS A 216 3.30 -2.25 3.26
N ALA A 217 2.94 -3.51 3.06
CA ALA A 217 1.57 -3.94 3.34
C ALA A 217 1.21 -3.92 4.83
N VAL A 218 -0.05 -3.62 5.17
CA VAL A 218 -0.62 -3.77 6.51
C VAL A 218 -1.91 -4.57 6.47
N ARG A 219 -2.09 -5.51 7.41
CA ARG A 219 -3.33 -6.27 7.58
C ARG A 219 -3.66 -6.45 9.05
N LEU A 220 -4.94 -6.45 9.40
CA LEU A 220 -5.41 -6.58 10.77
C LEU A 220 -5.82 -8.02 11.09
N SER A 221 -5.61 -8.44 12.34
CA SER A 221 -6.28 -9.61 12.89
C SER A 221 -7.81 -9.45 12.79
N ALA A 222 -8.55 -10.56 12.82
CA ALA A 222 -10.01 -10.55 12.68
C ALA A 222 -10.73 -9.73 13.76
N ASP A 223 -10.12 -9.59 14.94
CA ASP A 223 -10.62 -8.74 16.04
C ASP A 223 -10.10 -7.30 16.00
N GLU A 224 -9.29 -6.97 14.98
CA GLU A 224 -8.63 -5.67 14.75
C GLU A 224 -7.73 -5.19 15.90
N ARG A 225 -7.34 -6.08 16.80
CA ARG A 225 -6.45 -5.76 17.93
C ARG A 225 -4.97 -5.87 17.58
N THR A 226 -4.62 -6.48 16.46
CA THR A 226 -3.23 -6.64 16.02
C THR A 226 -3.10 -6.21 14.57
N ALA A 227 -2.10 -5.39 14.25
CA ALA A 227 -1.67 -5.15 12.87
C ALA A 227 -0.41 -5.94 12.55
N TYR A 228 -0.39 -6.58 11.38
CA TYR A 228 0.77 -7.22 10.79
C TYR A 228 1.25 -6.38 9.62
N ILE A 229 2.56 -6.15 9.54
CA ILE A 229 3.15 -5.24 8.55
C ILE A 229 4.36 -5.90 7.89
N ALA A 230 4.41 -5.92 6.55
CA ALA A 230 5.59 -6.39 5.82
C ALA A 230 6.68 -5.31 5.84
N CYS A 231 7.90 -5.69 6.20
CA CYS A 231 9.03 -4.78 6.31
C CYS A 231 10.14 -5.17 5.34
N TRP A 232 10.64 -4.19 4.58
CA TRP A 232 11.76 -4.36 3.65
C TRP A 232 12.99 -5.03 4.29
N SER A 233 13.23 -4.79 5.57
CA SER A 233 14.29 -5.34 6.42
C SER A 233 14.15 -6.84 6.77
N ASP A 234 13.51 -7.64 5.91
CA ASP A 234 13.29 -9.09 6.08
C ASP A 234 12.52 -9.50 7.33
N GLU A 235 11.53 -8.70 7.72
CA GLU A 235 10.73 -8.96 8.91
C GLU A 235 9.24 -8.68 8.69
N VAL A 236 8.43 -9.23 9.59
CA VAL A 236 7.05 -8.81 9.82
C VAL A 236 7.02 -8.07 11.15
N ALA A 237 6.54 -6.84 11.15
CA ALA A 237 6.21 -6.13 12.38
C ALA A 237 4.79 -6.51 12.83
N ILE A 238 4.62 -6.72 14.13
CA ILE A 238 3.38 -7.04 14.82
C ILE A 238 3.13 -5.92 15.82
N VAL A 239 2.07 -5.15 15.59
CA VAL A 239 1.69 -3.99 16.40
C VAL A 239 0.45 -4.35 17.21
N ASP A 240 0.51 -4.19 18.54
CA ASP A 240 -0.66 -4.39 19.40
C ASP A 240 -1.49 -3.11 19.50
N LEU A 241 -2.61 -3.08 18.79
CA LEU A 241 -3.49 -1.92 18.67
C LEU A 241 -4.45 -1.76 19.87
N ALA A 242 -4.39 -2.66 20.86
CA ALA A 242 -5.23 -2.54 22.05
C ALA A 242 -4.71 -1.50 23.05
N GLU A 243 -3.43 -1.12 22.94
CA GLU A 243 -2.76 -0.19 23.83
C GLU A 243 -2.71 1.22 23.22
N ALA A 244 -2.68 2.25 24.07
CA ALA A 244 -2.60 3.64 23.61
C ALA A 244 -1.23 4.02 23.03
N ASP A 245 -0.17 3.31 23.45
CA ASP A 245 1.19 3.35 22.88
C ASP A 245 1.48 1.94 22.34
N PRO A 246 1.12 1.65 21.07
CA PRO A 246 1.11 0.29 20.54
C PRO A 246 2.50 -0.36 20.54
N PRO A 247 2.76 -1.40 21.36
CA PRO A 247 4.05 -2.06 21.34
C PRO A 247 4.26 -2.80 20.02
N VAL A 248 5.49 -2.73 19.49
CA VAL A 248 5.88 -3.35 18.22
C VAL A 248 6.84 -4.51 18.47
N THR A 249 6.49 -5.69 17.98
CA THR A 249 7.37 -6.88 17.92
C THR A 249 7.76 -7.14 16.47
N ARG A 250 9.04 -7.42 16.20
CA ARG A 250 9.50 -7.77 14.84
C ARG A 250 9.94 -9.22 14.76
N VAL A 251 9.49 -9.93 13.73
CA VAL A 251 9.79 -11.35 13.49
C VAL A 251 10.48 -11.47 12.14
N LYS A 252 11.72 -11.98 12.14
CA LYS A 252 12.45 -12.25 10.89
C LYS A 252 11.76 -13.36 10.10
N VAL A 253 11.60 -13.15 8.79
CA VAL A 253 10.81 -14.07 7.95
C VAL A 253 11.49 -15.42 7.69
N ALA A 254 12.82 -15.50 7.88
CA ALA A 254 13.56 -16.75 7.75
C ALA A 254 14.85 -16.76 8.58
N ALA A 255 15.38 -17.96 8.78
CA ALA A 255 16.73 -18.14 9.29
C ALA A 255 17.75 -17.53 8.32
N GLY A 256 18.69 -16.75 8.86
CA GLY A 256 19.63 -16.02 8.02
C GLY A 256 18.96 -14.92 7.21
N ALA A 257 17.85 -14.33 7.65
CA ALA A 257 17.36 -13.05 7.11
C ALA A 257 18.42 -11.93 7.23
N GLY A 258 18.35 -10.95 6.34
CA GLY A 258 19.19 -9.74 6.33
C GLY A 258 18.64 -8.62 7.22
N GLY A 259 18.93 -7.39 6.82
CA GLY A 259 18.44 -6.15 7.44
C GLY A 259 18.22 -5.08 6.38
N ALA A 260 17.84 -3.86 6.77
CA ALA A 260 17.39 -2.82 5.85
C ALA A 260 18.32 -2.52 4.65
N VAL A 261 19.64 -2.50 4.89
CA VAL A 261 20.65 -2.15 3.85
C VAL A 261 21.01 -3.33 2.95
N SER A 262 20.78 -4.56 3.40
CA SER A 262 21.11 -5.77 2.66
C SER A 262 20.09 -6.87 2.95
N PRO A 263 18.82 -6.66 2.53
CA PRO A 263 17.78 -7.66 2.69
C PRO A 263 18.02 -8.83 1.74
N ARG A 264 17.50 -10.00 2.11
CA ARG A 264 17.59 -11.26 1.38
C ARG A 264 16.22 -11.81 0.97
N HIS A 265 15.15 -11.31 1.57
CA HIS A 265 13.78 -11.74 1.33
C HIS A 265 12.91 -10.60 0.78
N GLN A 266 13.06 -9.37 1.27
CA GLN A 266 12.25 -8.20 0.92
C GLN A 266 10.73 -8.46 1.00
N PRO A 267 10.18 -8.72 2.20
CA PRO A 267 8.73 -8.72 2.43
C PRO A 267 8.09 -7.44 1.90
N TYR A 268 7.00 -7.58 1.15
CA TYR A 268 6.34 -6.47 0.47
C TYR A 268 4.82 -6.49 0.65
N ALA A 269 4.19 -7.65 0.46
CA ALA A 269 2.75 -7.82 0.63
C ALA A 269 2.39 -8.83 1.73
N LEU A 270 1.19 -8.67 2.29
CA LEU A 270 0.61 -9.59 3.27
C LEU A 270 -0.80 -9.99 2.85
N THR A 271 -1.13 -11.27 3.04
CA THR A 271 -2.50 -11.79 2.92
C THR A 271 -2.84 -12.60 4.17
N LEU A 272 -3.98 -12.36 4.80
CA LEU A 272 -4.40 -13.12 5.98
C LEU A 272 -5.41 -14.20 5.60
N SER A 273 -5.22 -15.39 6.16
CA SER A 273 -6.23 -16.45 6.10
C SER A 273 -7.45 -16.02 6.92
N PRO A 274 -8.66 -15.96 6.32
CA PRO A 274 -9.87 -15.53 7.02
C PRO A 274 -10.34 -16.52 8.10
N THR A 275 -9.89 -17.79 8.04
CA THR A 275 -10.33 -18.85 8.96
C THR A 275 -9.32 -19.17 10.05
N THR A 276 -8.02 -19.00 9.79
CA THR A 276 -6.96 -19.32 10.76
C THR A 276 -6.26 -18.09 11.33
N GLY A 277 -6.40 -16.93 10.67
CA GLY A 277 -5.66 -15.71 10.98
C GLY A 277 -4.18 -15.76 10.60
N GLU A 278 -3.72 -16.84 9.96
CA GLU A 278 -2.34 -16.96 9.50
C GLU A 278 -1.97 -15.86 8.52
N VAL A 279 -0.74 -15.35 8.68
CA VAL A 279 -0.23 -14.23 7.88
C VAL A 279 0.69 -14.79 6.82
N TRP A 280 0.30 -14.65 5.56
CA TRP A 280 1.06 -15.08 4.40
C TRP A 280 1.82 -13.90 3.83
N VAL A 281 3.15 -13.98 3.89
CA VAL A 281 4.11 -12.92 3.64
C VAL A 281 4.71 -13.11 2.26
N SER A 282 4.41 -12.20 1.34
CA SER A 282 4.99 -12.18 0.00
C SER A 282 6.35 -11.50 0.04
N SER A 283 7.41 -12.26 -0.19
CA SER A 283 8.81 -11.82 -0.15
C SER A 283 9.41 -11.79 -1.56
N MET A 284 9.69 -10.59 -2.06
CA MET A 284 10.07 -10.36 -3.46
C MET A 284 11.42 -10.97 -3.84
N ALA A 285 12.47 -10.68 -3.07
CA ALA A 285 13.83 -11.12 -3.38
C ALA A 285 13.98 -12.65 -3.32
N SER A 286 13.38 -13.27 -2.30
CA SER A 286 13.43 -14.73 -2.15
C SER A 286 12.40 -15.46 -3.01
N ARG A 287 11.46 -14.74 -3.66
CA ARG A 287 10.39 -15.30 -4.50
C ARG A 287 9.58 -16.37 -3.76
N GLN A 288 9.18 -16.06 -2.54
CA GLN A 288 8.51 -16.99 -1.65
C GLN A 288 7.33 -16.33 -0.97
N VAL A 289 6.27 -17.11 -0.75
CA VAL A 289 5.24 -16.79 0.22
C VAL A 289 5.55 -17.54 1.51
N GLN A 290 5.80 -16.84 2.60
CA GLN A 290 6.19 -17.41 3.89
C GLN A 290 5.03 -17.27 4.89
N VAL A 291 4.85 -18.23 5.79
CA VAL A 291 3.69 -18.24 6.70
C VAL A 291 4.12 -17.88 8.11
N LEU A 292 3.45 -16.92 8.74
CA LEU A 292 3.57 -16.58 10.15
C LEU A 292 2.33 -17.06 10.90
N ASN A 293 2.54 -17.83 11.96
CA ASN A 293 1.48 -18.23 12.88
C ASN A 293 1.23 -17.09 13.90
N PRO A 294 0.02 -16.53 13.96
CA PRO A 294 -0.25 -15.35 14.78
C PRO A 294 -0.30 -15.68 16.29
N GLN A 295 -0.62 -16.92 16.67
CA GLN A 295 -0.68 -17.34 18.08
C GLN A 295 0.73 -17.51 18.68
N THR A 296 1.65 -18.13 17.93
CA THR A 296 3.04 -18.34 18.39
C THR A 296 3.96 -17.18 18.02
N ARG A 297 3.53 -16.30 17.11
CA ARG A 297 4.33 -15.21 16.51
C ARG A 297 5.63 -15.73 15.88
N ALA A 298 5.56 -16.90 15.27
CA ALA A 298 6.69 -17.57 14.65
C ALA A 298 6.41 -17.93 13.19
N MET A 299 7.46 -17.90 12.38
CA MET A 299 7.40 -18.38 11.00
C MET A 299 7.28 -19.90 10.95
N VAL A 300 6.60 -20.41 9.92
CA VAL A 300 6.34 -21.83 9.65
C VAL A 300 7.06 -22.22 8.35
N PRO A 301 8.39 -22.39 8.38
CA PRO A 301 9.22 -22.51 7.17
C PRO A 301 8.87 -23.71 6.28
N GLU A 302 8.35 -24.80 6.86
CA GLU A 302 7.90 -25.99 6.15
C GLU A 302 6.71 -25.75 5.21
N ARG A 303 5.96 -24.65 5.42
CA ARG A 303 4.84 -24.21 4.56
C ARG A 303 5.20 -23.05 3.65
N ALA A 304 6.48 -22.67 3.57
CA ALA A 304 6.92 -21.64 2.64
C ALA A 304 6.75 -22.12 1.19
N VAL A 305 6.15 -21.29 0.35
CA VAL A 305 5.81 -21.60 -1.03
C VAL A 305 6.78 -20.89 -1.98
N PRO A 306 7.73 -21.60 -2.61
CA PRO A 306 8.58 -21.01 -3.64
C PRO A 306 7.80 -20.80 -4.93
N LEU A 307 8.01 -19.63 -5.54
CA LEU A 307 7.44 -19.25 -6.82
C LEU A 307 8.54 -18.93 -7.84
N ARG A 308 8.14 -18.82 -9.10
CA ARG A 308 9.08 -18.56 -10.21
C ARG A 308 9.43 -17.08 -10.36
N GLY A 309 8.74 -16.20 -9.62
CA GLY A 309 8.98 -14.77 -9.56
C GLY A 309 8.50 -14.15 -8.24
N PRO A 310 8.67 -12.83 -8.07
CA PRO A 310 8.26 -12.10 -6.87
C PRO A 310 6.74 -12.18 -6.66
N PRO A 311 6.24 -12.76 -5.54
CA PRO A 311 4.84 -12.68 -5.19
C PRO A 311 4.45 -11.27 -4.75
N MET A 312 3.19 -10.92 -5.02
CA MET A 312 2.62 -9.60 -4.71
C MET A 312 1.37 -9.73 -3.82
N PHE A 313 0.30 -8.97 -4.08
CA PHE A 313 -0.90 -8.94 -3.24
C PHE A 313 -1.90 -10.04 -3.61
N GLY A 314 -1.98 -11.08 -2.77
CA GLY A 314 -2.89 -12.21 -2.94
C GLY A 314 -4.27 -12.00 -2.33
N ALA A 315 -5.15 -12.98 -2.57
CA ALA A 315 -6.49 -13.04 -1.99
C ALA A 315 -6.87 -14.49 -1.62
N PHE A 316 -7.49 -14.65 -0.44
CA PHE A 316 -8.08 -15.92 -0.01
C PHE A 316 -9.54 -16.02 -0.43
N THR A 317 -9.99 -17.26 -0.67
CA THR A 317 -11.42 -17.58 -0.57
C THR A 317 -11.90 -17.42 0.87
N ALA A 318 -13.17 -17.11 1.06
CA ALA A 318 -13.78 -16.85 2.35
C ALA A 318 -13.74 -18.08 3.27
N ASP A 319 -13.75 -19.28 2.69
CA ASP A 319 -13.57 -20.54 3.43
C ASP A 319 -12.10 -20.83 3.78
N GLY A 320 -11.16 -20.01 3.32
CA GLY A 320 -9.72 -20.11 3.59
C GLY A 320 -9.04 -21.31 2.94
N ARG A 321 -9.70 -22.03 2.03
CA ARG A 321 -9.15 -23.24 1.40
C ARG A 321 -8.31 -22.97 0.17
N THR A 322 -8.33 -21.75 -0.36
CA THR A 322 -7.52 -21.41 -1.53
C THR A 322 -6.96 -20.01 -1.39
N LEU A 323 -5.66 -19.88 -1.63
CA LEU A 323 -4.97 -18.61 -1.78
C LEU A 323 -4.62 -18.41 -3.25
N TYR A 324 -5.11 -17.33 -3.85
CA TYR A 324 -4.68 -16.87 -5.16
C TYR A 324 -3.56 -15.85 -4.98
N MET A 325 -2.37 -16.17 -5.50
CA MET A 325 -1.18 -15.35 -5.33
C MET A 325 -0.63 -14.89 -6.69
N PRO A 326 -0.78 -13.60 -7.06
CA PRO A 326 -0.12 -13.07 -8.24
C PRO A 326 1.40 -13.01 -8.01
N TYR A 327 2.17 -13.27 -9.06
CA TYR A 327 3.61 -13.10 -9.01
C TYR A 327 4.20 -12.65 -10.36
N GLN A 328 5.15 -11.72 -10.29
CA GLN A 328 5.74 -11.03 -11.44
C GLN A 328 6.78 -11.88 -12.19
N LEU A 329 7.35 -11.32 -13.26
CA LEU A 329 8.30 -11.90 -14.22
C LEU A 329 7.69 -12.96 -15.14
N VAL A 330 6.91 -13.89 -14.59
CA VAL A 330 6.12 -14.85 -15.37
C VAL A 330 4.73 -14.30 -15.66
N ASP A 331 4.24 -13.40 -14.80
CA ASP A 331 2.91 -12.79 -14.85
C ASP A 331 1.80 -13.85 -14.87
N ALA A 332 1.64 -14.46 -13.69
CA ALA A 332 0.67 -15.51 -13.44
C ALA A 332 0.09 -15.40 -12.03
N VAL A 333 -1.02 -16.09 -11.79
CA VAL A 333 -1.59 -16.31 -10.46
C VAL A 333 -1.37 -17.76 -10.06
N ALA A 334 -0.62 -17.98 -8.98
CA ALA A 334 -0.51 -19.28 -8.35
C ALA A 334 -1.77 -19.56 -7.50
N VAL A 335 -2.40 -20.71 -7.71
CA VAL A 335 -3.49 -21.22 -6.88
C VAL A 335 -2.86 -22.14 -5.84
N ILE A 336 -2.86 -21.71 -4.59
CA ILE A 336 -2.14 -22.36 -3.48
C ILE A 336 -3.14 -23.01 -2.54
N ASP A 337 -2.87 -24.25 -2.15
CA ASP A 337 -3.51 -24.90 -1.01
C ASP A 337 -2.84 -24.40 0.29
N PRO A 338 -3.56 -23.64 1.13
CA PRO A 338 -2.99 -23.07 2.34
C PRO A 338 -2.65 -24.13 3.40
N GLU A 339 -3.35 -25.25 3.44
CA GLU A 339 -3.11 -26.31 4.44
C GLU A 339 -1.73 -26.93 4.22
N THR A 340 -1.40 -27.22 2.96
CA THR A 340 -0.16 -27.91 2.59
C THR A 340 0.97 -26.96 2.16
N GLY A 341 0.67 -25.71 1.81
CA GLY A 341 1.64 -24.78 1.24
C GLY A 341 2.09 -25.19 -0.17
N THR A 342 1.21 -25.82 -0.94
CA THR A 342 1.54 -26.31 -2.29
C THR A 342 0.82 -25.53 -3.37
N VAL A 343 1.50 -25.30 -4.50
CA VAL A 343 0.87 -24.72 -5.70
C VAL A 343 0.09 -25.84 -6.40
N LEU A 344 -1.23 -25.71 -6.44
CA LEU A 344 -2.14 -26.64 -7.09
C LEU A 344 -2.12 -26.47 -8.61
N ARG A 345 -2.09 -25.22 -9.07
CA ARG A 345 -2.00 -24.84 -10.49
C ARG A 345 -1.56 -23.39 -10.64
N GLU A 346 -1.14 -23.01 -11.84
CA GLU A 346 -0.86 -21.62 -12.22
C GLU A 346 -1.87 -21.18 -13.30
N VAL A 347 -2.37 -19.94 -13.18
CA VAL A 347 -3.21 -19.29 -14.18
C VAL A 347 -2.33 -18.29 -14.94
N PRO A 348 -2.00 -18.54 -16.22
CA PRO A 348 -1.15 -17.64 -17.00
C PRO A 348 -1.93 -16.38 -17.38
N LEU A 349 -1.30 -15.21 -17.21
CA LEU A 349 -1.89 -13.92 -17.56
C LEU A 349 -1.13 -13.20 -18.68
N ALA A 350 0.16 -13.51 -18.85
CA ALA A 350 1.01 -12.89 -19.87
C ALA A 350 0.44 -12.99 -21.30
N ASP A 351 -0.12 -14.15 -21.67
CA ASP A 351 -0.72 -14.37 -23.00
C ASP A 351 -1.94 -13.48 -23.27
N ALA A 352 -2.58 -12.98 -22.21
CA ALA A 352 -3.69 -12.02 -22.26
C ALA A 352 -3.22 -10.55 -22.16
N GLY A 353 -1.90 -10.30 -22.24
CA GLY A 353 -1.32 -8.95 -22.20
C GLY A 353 -1.07 -8.41 -20.79
N CYS A 354 -1.10 -9.25 -19.75
CA CYS A 354 -0.59 -8.84 -18.44
C CYS A 354 0.92 -8.61 -18.50
N LEU A 355 1.37 -7.50 -17.93
CA LEU A 355 2.78 -7.23 -17.67
C LEU A 355 2.91 -6.70 -16.24
N ASN A 356 3.79 -7.30 -15.45
CA ASN A 356 4.01 -6.97 -14.04
C ASN A 356 2.72 -7.09 -13.20
N VAL A 357 2.19 -8.32 -13.06
CA VAL A 357 1.01 -8.58 -12.22
C VAL A 357 1.26 -8.13 -10.76
N HIS A 358 0.31 -7.40 -10.18
CA HIS A 358 0.50 -6.78 -8.86
C HIS A 358 -0.50 -7.25 -7.80
N GLN A 359 -1.80 -7.15 -8.08
CA GLN A 359 -2.82 -7.43 -7.08
C GLN A 359 -3.94 -8.26 -7.69
N ILE A 360 -4.48 -9.19 -6.90
CA ILE A 360 -5.76 -9.83 -7.17
C ILE A 360 -6.77 -9.51 -6.08
N THR A 361 -8.03 -9.32 -6.45
CA THR A 361 -9.18 -9.25 -5.54
C THR A 361 -10.31 -10.10 -6.09
N LEU A 362 -10.98 -10.87 -5.23
CA LEU A 362 -12.06 -11.76 -5.65
C LEU A 362 -13.39 -10.99 -5.68
N THR A 363 -14.25 -11.29 -6.66
CA THR A 363 -15.64 -10.83 -6.65
C THR A 363 -16.38 -11.38 -5.43
N PRO A 364 -17.47 -10.75 -4.96
CA PRO A 364 -18.19 -11.21 -3.76
C PRO A 364 -18.71 -12.65 -3.81
N ASP A 365 -18.94 -13.19 -5.01
CA ASP A 365 -19.34 -14.58 -5.24
C ASP A 365 -18.15 -15.54 -5.43
N GLU A 366 -16.92 -15.02 -5.37
CA GLU A 366 -15.65 -15.73 -5.50
C GLU A 366 -15.49 -16.52 -6.80
N ARG A 367 -16.20 -16.12 -7.85
CA ARG A 367 -16.11 -16.75 -9.18
C ARG A 367 -15.05 -16.11 -10.05
N ILE A 368 -14.81 -14.81 -9.88
CA ILE A 368 -13.91 -14.03 -10.73
C ILE A 368 -12.83 -13.36 -9.89
N GLY A 369 -11.59 -13.47 -10.35
CA GLY A 369 -10.45 -12.67 -9.87
C GLY A 369 -10.30 -11.42 -10.70
N LEU A 370 -10.34 -10.26 -10.06
CA LEU A 370 -9.96 -8.98 -10.62
C LEU A 370 -8.47 -8.78 -10.41
N VAL A 371 -7.68 -8.80 -11.49
CA VAL A 371 -6.22 -8.80 -11.43
C VAL A 371 -5.64 -7.56 -12.10
N VAL A 372 -4.88 -6.77 -11.35
CA VAL A 372 -4.17 -5.60 -11.89
C VAL A 372 -2.76 -5.99 -12.33
N CYS A 373 -2.38 -5.48 -13.50
CA CYS A 373 -1.04 -5.58 -14.07
C CYS A 373 -0.51 -4.17 -14.35
N GLU A 374 0.65 -3.84 -13.79
CA GLU A 374 1.22 -2.49 -13.79
C GLU A 374 1.62 -1.98 -15.18
N GLY A 375 1.81 -2.88 -16.15
CA GLY A 375 2.33 -2.51 -17.46
C GLY A 375 3.84 -2.24 -17.44
N ASP A 376 4.29 -1.45 -18.41
CA ASP A 376 5.72 -1.10 -18.59
C ASP A 376 6.12 0.22 -17.90
N HIS A 377 5.19 0.81 -17.13
CA HIS A 377 5.30 2.11 -16.47
C HIS A 377 5.52 3.29 -17.42
N VAL A 378 5.17 3.12 -18.70
CA VAL A 378 5.20 4.17 -19.72
C VAL A 378 3.83 4.32 -20.36
N GLY A 379 3.24 3.20 -20.78
CA GLY A 379 1.89 3.13 -21.30
C GLY A 379 0.86 2.65 -20.27
N PRO A 380 -0.40 2.50 -20.70
CA PRO A 380 -1.46 1.91 -19.89
C PRO A 380 -1.09 0.55 -19.31
N GLY A 381 -1.45 0.31 -18.05
CA GLY A 381 -1.54 -1.03 -17.49
C GLY A 381 -2.89 -1.68 -17.80
N THR A 382 -3.18 -2.82 -17.15
CA THR A 382 -4.41 -3.58 -17.41
C THR A 382 -5.10 -4.09 -16.14
N LEU A 383 -6.42 -4.22 -16.22
CA LEU A 383 -7.26 -4.97 -15.29
C LEU A 383 -7.85 -6.18 -16.01
N HIS A 384 -7.54 -7.39 -15.52
CA HIS A 384 -8.08 -8.64 -16.04
C HIS A 384 -9.20 -9.18 -15.17
N ALA A 385 -10.23 -9.70 -15.82
CA ALA A 385 -11.24 -10.56 -15.21
C ALA A 385 -10.86 -12.02 -15.45
N VAL A 386 -10.59 -12.77 -14.39
CA VAL A 386 -10.11 -14.16 -14.46
C VAL A 386 -11.17 -15.09 -13.89
N ASP A 387 -11.64 -16.06 -14.68
CA ASP A 387 -12.48 -17.15 -14.15
C ASP A 387 -11.63 -18.03 -13.24
N LEU A 388 -12.01 -18.14 -11.96
CA LEU A 388 -11.21 -18.81 -10.94
C LEU A 388 -11.37 -20.33 -10.94
N GLU A 389 -12.45 -20.85 -11.53
CA GLU A 389 -12.69 -22.28 -11.69
C GLU A 389 -11.92 -22.79 -12.91
N GLU A 390 -12.13 -22.15 -14.07
CA GLU A 390 -11.47 -22.53 -15.32
C GLU A 390 -9.99 -22.11 -15.33
N GLY A 391 -9.64 -20.99 -14.68
CA GLY A 391 -8.32 -20.38 -14.74
C GLY A 391 -8.03 -19.78 -16.10
N THR A 392 -8.98 -19.00 -16.62
CA THR A 392 -8.91 -18.37 -17.93
C THR A 392 -9.22 -16.88 -17.79
N VAL A 393 -8.61 -16.05 -18.64
CA VAL A 393 -8.94 -14.62 -18.69
C VAL A 393 -10.21 -14.44 -19.53
N LEU A 394 -11.27 -13.95 -18.89
CA LEU A 394 -12.57 -13.67 -19.51
C LEU A 394 -12.55 -12.38 -20.32
N GLY A 395 -11.76 -11.41 -19.89
CA GLY A 395 -11.63 -10.12 -20.53
C GLY A 395 -10.59 -9.23 -19.85
N THR A 396 -10.18 -8.20 -20.57
CA THR A 396 -9.12 -7.27 -20.20
C THR A 396 -9.61 -5.84 -20.44
N VAL A 397 -9.28 -4.96 -19.51
CA VAL A 397 -9.53 -3.52 -19.59
C VAL A 397 -8.20 -2.80 -19.50
N GLU A 398 -7.89 -1.93 -20.46
CA GLU A 398 -6.80 -0.96 -20.31
C GLU A 398 -7.21 0.08 -19.26
N VAL A 399 -6.29 0.39 -18.34
CA VAL A 399 -6.49 1.39 -17.27
C VAL A 399 -5.45 2.50 -17.42
N GLY A 400 -5.17 3.29 -16.38
CA GLY A 400 -4.13 4.30 -16.43
C GLY A 400 -2.72 3.71 -16.37
N ILE A 401 -1.74 4.59 -16.20
CA ILE A 401 -0.32 4.23 -16.22
C ILE A 401 0.13 3.82 -14.81
N PHE A 402 0.86 2.71 -14.75
CA PHE A 402 1.37 2.11 -13.51
C PHE A 402 0.24 1.87 -12.48
N PRO A 403 -0.78 1.06 -12.83
CA PRO A 403 -1.81 0.71 -11.88
C PRO A 403 -1.29 -0.26 -10.83
N ASP A 404 -1.72 -0.06 -9.59
CA ASP A 404 -1.12 -0.76 -8.44
C ASP A 404 -2.16 -1.57 -7.67
N SER A 405 -3.24 -0.91 -7.26
CA SER A 405 -4.27 -1.47 -6.39
C SER A 405 -5.61 -1.61 -7.09
N VAL A 406 -6.37 -2.65 -6.74
CA VAL A 406 -7.78 -2.82 -7.14
C VAL A 406 -8.67 -3.00 -5.93
N SER A 407 -9.73 -2.19 -5.84
CA SER A 407 -10.73 -2.26 -4.77
C SER A 407 -12.14 -2.38 -5.33
N ILE A 408 -13.02 -3.05 -4.60
CA ILE A 408 -14.45 -3.13 -4.92
C ILE A 408 -15.24 -2.17 -4.02
N LEU A 409 -15.82 -1.16 -4.64
CA LEU A 409 -16.83 -0.29 -4.07
C LEU A 409 -18.21 -0.89 -4.30
N ARG A 410 -18.79 -1.52 -3.27
CA ARG A 410 -20.11 -2.16 -3.41
C ARG A 410 -21.21 -1.14 -3.68
N GLY A 411 -22.11 -1.49 -4.59
CA GLY A 411 -23.30 -0.72 -4.87
C GLY A 411 -24.24 -0.71 -3.67
N ARG A 412 -25.01 0.36 -3.52
CA ARG A 412 -26.17 0.36 -2.62
C ARG A 412 -27.41 -0.03 -3.44
N PRO A 413 -28.22 -1.01 -2.99
CA PRO A 413 -29.41 -1.44 -3.70
C PRO A 413 -30.47 -0.35 -3.83
#